data_AF-A0A953E1V9-F1
#
_entry.id   AF-A0A953E1V9-F1
#
_cell.length_a   1.000
_cell.length_b   1.000
_cell.length_c   1.000
_cell.angle_alpha   90.00
_cell.angle_beta   90.00
_cell.angle_gamma   90.00
#
_symmetry.space_group_name_H-M   'P 1'
#
loop_
_entity.id
_entity.type
_entity.pdbx_description
1 polymer ?
#
loop_
_entity_poly.entity_id
_entity_poly.type
_entity_poly.pdbx_seq_one_letter_code
_entity_poly.pdbx_strand_id
1 'polypeptide(L)'
;DETLVRAVARCRTPVVSAIGHETDQPLLDFVADVAASTPTDAARRIVPDVAEETARITGLRQRAWDAVIRRIDGEQRRLRELRSRPVLAFPERDIDRRAREVEVLVRSGRRCLDAALSAGRDHTAHLLARLRALSPAATLQRGYAIVQDAAGHVVRDALEVGDGDHLGVRLSRGRLGVTVVEREAAVGTP
;
A
#
# COMPACT_ATOMS: atom_id res chain seq x y z
N ASP A 1 -91.25 28.28 6.67
CA ASP A 1 -90.93 29.69 6.36
C ASP A 1 -89.97 29.73 5.18
N GLU A 2 -90.34 30.40 4.10
CA GLU A 2 -89.55 30.51 2.87
C GLU A 2 -88.22 31.24 3.10
N THR A 3 -88.20 32.18 4.06
CA THR A 3 -87.02 33.00 4.37
C THR A 3 -85.85 32.14 4.84
N LEU A 4 -86.14 31.14 5.70
CA LEU A 4 -85.15 30.19 6.21
C LEU A 4 -84.58 29.31 5.09
N VAL A 5 -85.43 28.83 4.19
CA VAL A 5 -85.01 27.99 3.05
C VAL A 5 -84.09 28.77 2.10
N ARG A 6 -84.45 30.03 1.77
CA ARG A 6 -83.58 30.90 0.95
C ARG A 6 -82.27 31.26 1.64
N ALA A 7 -82.26 31.36 2.97
CA ALA A 7 -81.04 31.59 3.74
C ALA A 7 -80.11 30.37 3.67
N VAL A 8 -80.63 29.16 3.86
CA VAL A 8 -79.85 27.91 3.73
C VAL A 8 -79.36 27.70 2.30
N ALA A 9 -80.19 27.97 1.28
CA ALA A 9 -79.78 27.89 -0.14
C ALA A 9 -78.57 28.77 -0.49
N ARG A 10 -78.42 29.89 0.22
CA ARG A 10 -77.33 30.85 0.01
C ARG A 10 -76.14 30.61 0.94
N CYS A 11 -76.25 29.66 1.86
CA CYS A 11 -75.19 29.34 2.80
C CYS A 11 -74.00 28.70 2.07
N ARG A 12 -72.78 29.07 2.48
CA ARG A 12 -71.54 28.45 1.97
C ARG A 12 -71.00 27.37 2.91
N THR A 13 -71.42 27.41 4.16
CA THR A 13 -71.09 26.38 5.16
C THR A 13 -72.07 25.23 4.96
N PRO A 14 -71.59 23.96 4.88
CA PRO A 14 -72.49 22.81 4.75
C PRO A 14 -73.52 22.76 5.89
N VAL A 15 -74.79 22.58 5.54
CA VAL A 15 -75.91 22.53 6.48
C VAL A 15 -76.51 21.13 6.52
N VAL A 16 -76.70 20.61 7.73
CA VAL A 16 -77.39 19.34 7.96
C VAL A 16 -78.75 19.63 8.58
N SER A 17 -79.82 19.21 7.89
CA SER A 17 -81.18 19.26 8.42
C SER A 17 -81.45 18.03 9.28
N ALA A 18 -82.05 18.22 10.45
CA ALA A 18 -82.29 17.16 11.43
C ALA A 18 -83.70 17.23 12.04
N ILE A 19 -84.69 17.63 11.24
CA ILE A 19 -86.05 17.94 11.69
C ILE A 19 -87.04 16.80 11.40
N GLY A 20 -86.91 16.10 10.28
CA GLY A 20 -87.97 15.24 9.73
C GLY A 20 -88.03 13.81 10.31
N HIS A 21 -89.24 13.34 10.60
CA HIS A 21 -89.59 11.92 10.71
C HIS A 21 -90.14 11.42 9.37
N GLU A 22 -90.10 10.12 9.08
CA GLU A 22 -90.40 9.52 7.74
C GLU A 22 -91.71 10.00 7.07
N THR A 23 -92.66 10.55 7.83
CA THR A 23 -93.96 11.02 7.34
C THR A 23 -94.00 12.53 7.01
N ASP A 24 -93.09 13.36 7.55
CA ASP A 24 -93.04 14.82 7.32
C ASP A 24 -91.71 15.21 6.66
N GLN A 25 -91.78 15.63 5.40
CA GLN A 25 -90.61 16.11 4.65
C GLN A 25 -90.59 17.65 4.59
N PRO A 26 -89.88 18.33 5.50
CA PRO A 26 -89.82 19.79 5.50
C PRO A 26 -89.10 20.31 4.25
N LEU A 27 -89.55 21.46 3.73
CA LEU A 27 -88.92 22.11 2.57
C LEU A 27 -87.42 22.42 2.78
N LEU A 28 -86.96 22.47 4.04
CA LEU A 28 -85.56 22.66 4.40
C LEU A 28 -84.67 21.50 3.94
N ASP A 29 -85.18 20.27 3.91
CA ASP A 29 -84.42 19.07 3.55
C ASP A 29 -84.00 19.07 2.08
N PHE A 30 -84.74 19.74 1.20
CA PHE A 30 -84.40 19.87 -0.22
C PHE A 30 -83.25 20.84 -0.50
N VAL A 31 -82.89 21.65 0.50
CA VAL A 31 -81.91 22.74 0.35
C VAL A 31 -80.71 22.57 1.27
N ALA A 32 -80.79 21.68 2.26
CA ALA A 32 -79.65 21.27 3.08
C ALA A 32 -78.73 20.28 2.31
N ASP A 33 -77.45 20.24 2.65
CA ASP A 33 -76.47 19.33 2.04
C ASP A 33 -76.69 17.88 2.48
N VAL A 34 -77.14 17.68 3.72
CA VAL A 34 -77.49 16.37 4.26
C VAL A 34 -78.79 16.48 5.04
N ALA A 35 -79.75 15.61 4.72
CA ALA A 35 -80.93 15.39 5.53
C ALA A 35 -80.73 14.19 6.46
N ALA A 36 -81.00 14.37 7.75
CA ALA A 36 -80.94 13.36 8.79
C ALA A 36 -82.30 13.28 9.49
N SER A 37 -82.69 12.08 9.92
CA SER A 37 -84.02 11.82 10.45
C SER A 37 -84.18 12.26 11.92
N THR A 38 -83.07 12.53 12.61
CA THR A 38 -83.04 13.04 13.99
C THR A 38 -81.77 13.84 14.25
N PRO A 39 -81.73 14.72 15.27
CA PRO A 39 -80.49 15.37 15.70
C PRO A 39 -79.36 14.38 16.05
N THR A 40 -79.70 13.21 16.57
CA THR A 40 -78.74 12.14 16.87
C THR A 40 -78.18 11.47 15.62
N ASP A 41 -79.00 11.26 14.58
CA ASP A 41 -78.56 10.75 13.28
C ASP A 41 -77.63 11.76 12.58
N ALA A 42 -77.96 13.05 12.63
CA ALA A 42 -77.08 14.11 12.14
C ALA A 42 -75.71 14.09 12.84
N ALA A 43 -75.70 14.00 14.17
CA ALA A 43 -74.47 13.92 14.95
C ALA A 43 -73.65 12.68 14.57
N ARG A 44 -74.27 11.50 14.42
CA ARG A 44 -73.59 10.26 14.02
C ARG A 44 -72.96 10.36 12.63
N ARG A 45 -73.58 11.06 11.68
CA ARG A 45 -73.07 11.23 10.30
C ARG A 45 -71.92 12.22 10.21
N ILE A 46 -71.88 13.21 11.09
CA ILE A 46 -70.86 14.29 11.08
C ILE A 46 -69.64 13.91 11.94
N VAL A 47 -69.86 13.19 13.04
CA VAL A 47 -68.80 12.86 14.01
C VAL A 47 -68.01 11.63 13.52
N PRO A 48 -66.69 11.75 13.29
CA PRO A 48 -65.86 10.60 12.94
C PRO A 48 -65.83 9.57 14.07
N ASP A 49 -65.71 8.29 13.70
CA ASP A 49 -65.63 7.21 14.68
C ASP A 49 -64.32 7.30 15.48
N VAL A 50 -64.46 7.56 16.78
CA VAL A 50 -63.35 7.71 17.72
C VAL A 50 -62.49 6.44 17.79
N ALA A 51 -63.10 5.25 17.68
CA ALA A 51 -62.36 3.99 17.71
C ALA A 51 -61.49 3.83 16.46
N GLU A 52 -62.03 4.19 15.29
CA GLU A 52 -61.29 4.15 14.03
C GLU A 52 -60.12 5.15 14.04
N GLU A 53 -60.36 6.38 14.52
CA GLU A 53 -59.32 7.41 14.58
C GLU A 53 -58.22 7.05 15.59
N THR A 54 -58.60 6.50 16.74
CA THR A 54 -57.64 6.02 17.74
C THR A 54 -56.80 4.86 17.19
N ALA A 55 -57.41 3.95 16.40
CA ALA A 55 -56.69 2.88 15.73
C ALA A 55 -55.72 3.44 14.67
N ARG A 56 -56.13 4.45 13.89
CA ARG A 56 -55.26 5.14 12.93
C ARG A 56 -54.04 5.77 13.61
N ILE A 57 -54.24 6.53 14.69
CA ILE A 57 -53.17 7.16 15.47
C ILE A 57 -52.22 6.10 16.03
N THR A 58 -52.75 5.03 16.60
CA THR A 58 -51.95 3.94 17.17
C THR A 58 -51.09 3.27 16.09
N GLY A 59 -51.67 2.99 14.93
CA GLY A 59 -50.94 2.42 13.78
C GLY A 59 -49.87 3.36 13.24
N LEU A 60 -50.15 4.66 13.11
CA LEU A 60 -49.17 5.66 12.70
C LEU A 60 -48.00 5.74 13.68
N ARG A 61 -48.29 5.74 14.98
CA ARG A 61 -47.28 5.77 16.04
C ARG A 61 -46.39 4.53 15.98
N GLN A 62 -46.98 3.34 15.83
CA GLN A 62 -46.19 2.10 15.72
C GLN A 62 -45.26 2.13 14.50
N ARG A 63 -45.76 2.55 13.34
CA ARG A 63 -44.92 2.66 12.13
C ARG A 63 -43.76 3.64 12.31
N ALA A 64 -44.00 4.77 12.97
CA ALA A 64 -42.96 5.75 13.26
C ALA A 64 -41.89 5.16 14.20
N TRP A 65 -42.29 4.47 15.26
CA TRP A 65 -41.38 3.75 16.15
C TRP A 65 -40.53 2.72 15.40
N ASP A 66 -41.17 1.86 14.60
CA ASP A 66 -40.45 0.83 13.86
C ASP A 66 -39.47 1.44 12.83
N ALA A 67 -39.83 2.57 12.22
CA ALA A 67 -38.95 3.27 11.28
C ALA A 67 -37.69 3.81 11.97
N VAL A 68 -37.83 4.36 13.18
CA VAL A 68 -36.70 4.84 13.98
C VAL A 68 -35.80 3.68 14.39
N ILE A 69 -36.37 2.58 14.89
CA ILE A 69 -35.60 1.39 15.29
C ILE A 69 -34.83 0.83 14.10
N ARG A 70 -35.49 0.63 12.94
CA ARG A 70 -34.82 0.15 11.73
C ARG A 70 -33.67 1.04 11.29
N ARG A 71 -33.81 2.37 11.42
CA ARG A 71 -32.75 3.32 11.11
C ARG A 71 -31.57 3.17 12.05
N ILE A 72 -31.81 3.11 13.36
CA ILE A 72 -30.75 2.92 14.37
C ILE A 72 -30.01 1.61 14.12
N ASP A 73 -30.72 0.51 13.90
CA ASP A 73 -30.11 -0.79 13.62
C ASP A 73 -29.27 -0.78 12.34
N GLY A 74 -29.74 -0.07 11.31
CA GLY A 74 -29.01 0.15 10.06
C GLY A 74 -27.69 0.88 10.29
N GLU A 75 -27.72 2.00 11.01
CA GLU A 75 -26.51 2.77 11.30
C GLU A 75 -25.55 2.00 12.22
N GLN A 76 -26.06 1.26 13.20
CA GLN A 76 -25.23 0.40 14.04
C GLN A 76 -24.55 -0.71 13.23
N ARG A 77 -25.26 -1.36 12.30
CA ARG A 77 -24.66 -2.35 11.38
C ARG A 77 -23.57 -1.71 10.54
N ARG A 78 -23.83 -0.55 9.95
CA ARG A 78 -22.85 0.20 9.15
C ARG A 78 -21.60 0.57 9.95
N LEU A 79 -21.75 1.00 11.21
CA LEU A 79 -20.62 1.28 12.10
C LEU A 79 -19.82 0.01 12.41
N ARG A 80 -20.49 -1.12 12.68
CA ARG A 80 -19.80 -2.40 12.92
C ARG A 80 -19.03 -2.84 11.68
N GLU A 81 -19.63 -2.73 10.50
CA GLU A 81 -18.97 -3.06 9.22
C GLU A 81 -17.76 -2.17 8.93
N LEU A 82 -17.86 -0.86 9.17
CA LEU A 82 -16.73 0.04 9.02
C LEU A 82 -15.61 -0.32 9.99
N ARG A 83 -15.93 -0.58 11.26
CA ARG A 83 -14.96 -0.97 12.28
C ARG A 83 -14.33 -2.34 12.04
N SER A 84 -15.02 -3.26 11.39
CA SER A 84 -14.48 -4.58 11.06
C SER A 84 -13.59 -4.58 9.81
N ARG A 85 -13.56 -3.47 9.04
CA ARG A 85 -12.66 -3.37 7.88
C ARG A 85 -11.21 -3.53 8.33
N PRO A 86 -10.40 -4.37 7.66
CA PRO A 86 -9.03 -4.66 8.08
C PRO A 86 -8.15 -3.44 8.31
N VAL A 87 -8.33 -2.37 7.52
CA VAL A 87 -7.60 -1.10 7.65
C VAL A 87 -7.84 -0.39 8.99
N LEU A 88 -9.04 -0.55 9.56
CA LEU A 88 -9.43 0.07 10.84
C LEU A 88 -9.34 -0.91 12.02
N ALA A 89 -9.58 -2.20 11.76
CA ALA A 89 -9.51 -3.25 12.77
C ALA A 89 -8.08 -3.64 13.14
N PHE A 90 -7.16 -3.59 12.17
CA PHE A 90 -5.77 -4.03 12.33
C PHE A 90 -4.80 -3.12 11.57
N PRO A 91 -4.77 -1.80 11.87
CA PRO A 91 -3.88 -0.85 11.20
C PRO A 91 -2.40 -1.26 11.29
N GLU A 92 -2.00 -1.92 12.37
CA GLU A 92 -0.65 -2.43 12.60
C GLU A 92 -0.22 -3.52 11.59
N ARG A 93 -1.14 -4.28 11.00
CA ARG A 93 -0.78 -5.37 10.08
C ARG A 93 -0.06 -4.89 8.83
N ASP A 94 -0.47 -3.75 8.28
CA ASP A 94 0.21 -3.20 7.09
C ASP A 94 1.58 -2.63 7.45
N ILE A 95 1.72 -2.04 8.64
CA ILE A 95 2.99 -1.55 9.18
C ILE A 95 3.94 -2.74 9.40
N ASP A 96 3.47 -3.79 10.07
CA ASP A 96 4.25 -5.01 10.32
C ASP A 96 4.70 -5.69 9.04
N ARG A 97 3.83 -5.73 8.02
CA ARG A 97 4.17 -6.26 6.70
C ARG A 97 5.30 -5.45 6.06
N ARG A 98 5.17 -4.12 6.01
CA ARG A 98 6.21 -3.24 5.46
C ARG A 98 7.50 -3.31 6.27
N ALA A 99 7.41 -3.41 7.60
CA ALA A 99 8.58 -3.57 8.47
C ALA A 99 9.34 -4.86 8.15
N ARG A 100 8.63 -5.99 7.98
CA ARG A 100 9.23 -7.26 7.54
C ARG A 100 9.85 -7.16 6.15
N GLU A 101 9.18 -6.50 5.20
CA GLU A 101 9.73 -6.27 3.85
C GLU A 101 11.05 -5.49 3.90
N VAL A 102 11.10 -4.40 4.68
CA VAL A 102 12.33 -3.61 4.89
C VAL A 102 13.42 -4.47 5.53
N GLU A 103 13.10 -5.27 6.55
CA GLU A 103 14.08 -6.13 7.21
C GLU A 103 14.70 -7.15 6.23
N VAL A 104 13.87 -7.79 5.40
CA VAL A 104 14.31 -8.73 4.37
C VAL A 104 15.20 -8.04 3.34
N LEU A 105 14.79 -6.86 2.85
CA LEU A 105 15.54 -6.09 1.86
C LEU A 105 16.90 -5.63 2.41
N VAL A 106 16.94 -5.12 3.64
CA VAL A 106 18.19 -4.72 4.32
C VAL A 106 19.12 -5.91 4.48
N ARG A 107 18.60 -7.06 4.94
CA ARG A 107 19.40 -8.28 5.10
C ARG A 107 19.95 -8.77 3.77
N SER A 108 19.15 -8.71 2.71
CA SER A 108 19.58 -9.09 1.36
C SER A 108 20.65 -8.14 0.82
N GLY A 109 20.42 -6.83 0.95
CA GLY A 109 21.37 -5.80 0.51
C GLY A 109 22.73 -5.94 1.19
N ARG A 110 22.76 -6.20 2.50
CA ARG A 110 24.01 -6.46 3.24
C ARG A 110 24.76 -7.67 2.70
N ARG A 111 24.07 -8.81 2.47
CA ARG A 111 24.72 -10.00 1.90
C ARG A 111 25.30 -9.74 0.51
N CYS A 112 24.57 -9.05 -0.35
CA CYS A 112 25.05 -8.70 -1.68
C CYS A 112 26.29 -7.80 -1.62
N LEU A 113 26.28 -6.81 -0.72
CA LEU A 113 27.41 -5.92 -0.50
C LEU A 113 28.64 -6.68 0.03
N ASP A 114 28.46 -7.55 1.02
CA ASP A 114 29.54 -8.35 1.60
C ASP A 114 30.16 -9.28 0.56
N ALA A 115 29.33 -9.94 -0.26
CA ALA A 115 29.78 -10.78 -1.36
C ALA A 115 30.57 -9.99 -2.42
N ALA A 116 30.09 -8.80 -2.80
CA ALA A 116 30.77 -7.93 -3.76
C ALA A 116 32.13 -7.45 -3.22
N LEU A 117 32.18 -7.06 -1.95
CA LEU A 117 33.43 -6.64 -1.30
C LEU A 117 34.43 -7.79 -1.16
N SER A 118 33.97 -9.01 -0.83
CA SER A 118 34.84 -10.19 -0.78
C SER A 118 35.43 -10.49 -2.16
N ALA A 119 34.58 -10.56 -3.19
CA ALA A 119 35.03 -10.82 -4.56
C ALA A 119 36.03 -9.76 -5.05
N GLY A 120 35.81 -8.48 -4.74
CA GLY A 120 36.74 -7.40 -5.06
C GLY A 120 38.09 -7.51 -4.34
N ARG A 121 38.08 -7.93 -3.07
CA ARG A 121 39.33 -8.20 -2.31
C ARG A 121 40.10 -9.38 -2.91
N ASP A 122 39.41 -10.47 -3.20
CA ASP A 122 40.03 -11.68 -3.77
C ASP A 122 40.62 -11.40 -5.16
N HIS A 123 39.91 -10.65 -6.00
CA HIS A 123 40.40 -10.22 -7.30
C HIS A 123 41.69 -9.40 -7.18
N THR A 124 41.69 -8.43 -6.26
CA THR A 124 42.87 -7.57 -6.01
C THR A 124 44.06 -8.38 -5.50
N ALA A 125 43.82 -9.30 -4.56
CA ALA A 125 44.84 -10.19 -4.03
C ALA A 125 45.44 -11.09 -5.13
N HIS A 126 44.59 -11.61 -6.01
CA HIS A 126 45.00 -12.44 -7.14
C HIS A 126 45.85 -11.66 -8.15
N LEU A 127 45.43 -10.45 -8.53
CA LEU A 127 46.21 -9.56 -9.40
C LEU A 127 47.58 -9.24 -8.81
N LEU A 128 47.64 -8.94 -7.51
CA LEU A 128 48.90 -8.67 -6.81
C LEU A 128 49.82 -9.89 -6.80
N ALA A 129 49.27 -11.09 -6.55
CA ALA A 129 50.03 -12.33 -6.60
C ALA A 129 50.60 -12.59 -8.00
N ARG A 130 49.80 -12.36 -9.05
CA ARG A 130 50.23 -12.51 -10.45
C ARG A 130 51.31 -11.50 -10.82
N LEU A 131 51.16 -10.24 -10.42
CA LEU A 131 52.16 -9.20 -10.65
C LEU A 131 53.49 -9.53 -9.96
N ARG A 132 53.45 -10.05 -8.73
CA ARG A 132 54.65 -10.51 -8.01
C ARG A 132 55.31 -11.69 -8.71
N ALA A 133 54.53 -12.70 -9.11
CA ALA A 133 55.04 -13.89 -9.77
C ALA A 133 55.71 -13.58 -11.13
N LEU A 134 55.20 -12.58 -11.85
CA LEU A 134 55.76 -12.12 -13.13
C LEU A 134 56.88 -11.07 -12.97
N SER A 135 57.11 -10.56 -11.76
CA SER A 135 58.11 -9.52 -11.55
C SER A 135 59.53 -10.10 -11.52
N PRO A 136 60.50 -9.55 -12.28
CA PRO A 136 61.91 -9.89 -12.14
C PRO A 136 62.43 -9.68 -10.72
N ALA A 137 61.81 -8.75 -9.97
CA ALA A 137 62.12 -8.50 -8.57
C ALA A 137 61.93 -9.74 -7.69
N ALA A 138 60.91 -10.57 -7.93
CA ALA A 138 60.69 -11.81 -7.18
C ALA A 138 61.79 -12.85 -7.47
N THR A 139 62.24 -12.95 -8.72
CA THR A 139 63.38 -13.80 -9.11
C THR A 139 64.67 -13.32 -8.44
N LEU A 140 64.92 -12.01 -8.44
CA LEU A 140 66.07 -11.42 -7.76
C LEU A 140 66.03 -11.65 -6.23
N GLN A 141 64.86 -11.54 -5.60
CA GLN A 141 64.67 -11.81 -4.16
C GLN A 141 64.93 -13.27 -3.76
N ARG A 142 64.78 -14.22 -4.69
CA ARG A 142 65.11 -15.64 -4.47
C ARG A 142 66.62 -15.93 -4.51
N GLY A 143 67.46 -14.92 -4.70
CA GLY A 143 68.92 -15.07 -4.72
C GLY A 143 69.53 -15.20 -6.11
N TYR A 144 68.74 -15.10 -7.17
CA TYR A 144 69.24 -15.03 -8.53
C TYR A 144 69.69 -13.61 -8.88
N ALA A 145 70.61 -13.51 -9.84
CA ALA A 145 71.09 -12.24 -10.35
C ALA A 145 70.81 -12.13 -11.85
N ILE A 146 70.57 -10.92 -12.34
CA ILE A 146 70.48 -10.65 -13.79
C ILE A 146 71.79 -10.03 -14.21
N VAL A 147 72.49 -10.68 -15.14
CA VAL A 147 73.74 -10.20 -15.72
C VAL A 147 73.42 -9.33 -16.93
N GLN A 148 74.02 -8.14 -17.00
CA GLN A 148 73.83 -7.18 -18.07
C GLN A 148 75.18 -6.80 -18.69
N ASP A 149 75.21 -6.57 -20.00
CA ASP A 149 76.38 -6.03 -20.70
C ASP A 149 76.58 -4.53 -20.38
N ALA A 150 77.64 -3.92 -20.95
CA ALA A 150 77.91 -2.49 -20.80
C ALA A 150 76.80 -1.58 -21.40
N ALA A 151 75.97 -2.11 -22.32
CA ALA A 151 74.84 -1.42 -22.93
C ALA A 151 73.52 -1.61 -22.14
N GLY A 152 73.51 -2.48 -21.12
CA GLY A 152 72.35 -2.80 -20.29
C GLY A 152 71.48 -3.95 -20.80
N HIS A 153 71.88 -4.66 -21.86
CA HIS A 153 71.17 -5.85 -22.34
C HIS A 153 71.44 -7.05 -21.45
N VAL A 154 70.44 -7.92 -21.26
CA VAL A 154 70.58 -9.12 -20.45
C VAL A 154 71.38 -10.17 -21.22
N VAL A 155 72.51 -10.57 -20.65
CA VAL A 155 73.37 -11.65 -21.19
C VAL A 155 72.71 -12.98 -20.86
N ARG A 156 72.43 -13.81 -21.87
CA ARG A 156 71.73 -15.09 -21.70
C ARG A 156 72.60 -16.29 -22.04
N ASP A 157 73.62 -16.09 -22.85
CA ASP A 157 74.56 -17.12 -23.26
C ASP A 157 75.99 -16.67 -22.93
N ALA A 158 76.82 -17.60 -22.44
CA ALA A 158 78.23 -17.35 -22.18
C ALA A 158 79.01 -16.98 -23.47
N LEU A 159 78.47 -17.30 -24.64
CA LEU A 159 79.05 -16.94 -25.94
C LEU A 159 78.94 -15.45 -26.30
N GLU A 160 78.03 -14.70 -25.65
CA GLU A 160 77.72 -13.30 -25.95
C GLU A 160 78.73 -12.29 -25.39
N VAL A 161 79.65 -12.73 -24.53
CA VAL A 161 80.59 -11.89 -23.77
C VAL A 161 81.99 -12.47 -23.87
N GLY A 162 83.04 -11.66 -23.99
CA GLY A 162 84.44 -12.09 -24.09
C GLY A 162 85.19 -12.13 -22.76
N ASP A 163 86.35 -12.80 -22.74
CA ASP A 163 87.26 -12.74 -21.60
C ASP A 163 87.79 -11.31 -21.43
N GLY A 164 87.74 -10.79 -20.20
CA GLY A 164 88.09 -9.40 -19.88
C GLY A 164 86.92 -8.40 -19.95
N ASP A 165 85.74 -8.80 -20.41
CA ASP A 165 84.59 -7.89 -20.52
C ASP A 165 84.03 -7.49 -19.14
N HIS A 166 83.59 -6.24 -19.03
CA HIS A 166 82.92 -5.71 -17.83
C HIS A 166 81.40 -5.91 -17.91
N LEU A 167 80.84 -6.54 -16.87
CA LEU A 167 79.43 -6.86 -16.76
C LEU A 167 78.81 -6.24 -15.51
N GLY A 168 77.55 -5.86 -15.63
CA GLY A 168 76.73 -5.39 -14.53
C GLY A 168 75.85 -6.51 -13.97
N VAL A 169 76.02 -6.86 -12.72
CA VAL A 169 75.18 -7.84 -12.03
C VAL A 169 74.15 -7.10 -11.18
N ARG A 170 72.86 -7.28 -11.50
CA ARG A 170 71.75 -6.73 -10.72
C ARG A 170 71.24 -7.78 -9.74
N LEU A 171 71.20 -7.40 -8.47
CA LEU A 171 70.69 -8.22 -7.36
C LEU A 171 69.34 -7.69 -6.86
N SER A 172 68.75 -8.38 -5.87
CA SER A 172 67.51 -7.93 -5.20
C SER A 172 67.64 -6.54 -4.58
N ARG A 173 68.84 -6.19 -4.11
CA ARG A 173 69.21 -4.87 -3.63
C ARG A 173 70.60 -4.51 -4.15
N GLY A 174 70.69 -3.46 -4.95
CA GLY A 174 71.95 -2.95 -5.47
C GLY A 174 72.39 -3.56 -6.81
N ARG A 175 73.54 -3.08 -7.28
CA ARG A 175 74.22 -3.51 -8.51
C ARG A 175 75.70 -3.65 -8.23
N LEU A 176 76.33 -4.62 -8.86
CA LEU A 176 77.77 -4.89 -8.77
C LEU A 176 78.36 -4.88 -10.18
N GLY A 177 79.59 -4.38 -10.31
CA GLY A 177 80.40 -4.56 -11.52
C GLY A 177 81.26 -5.81 -11.36
N VAL A 178 81.32 -6.65 -12.38
CA VAL A 178 82.17 -7.84 -12.44
C VAL A 178 82.93 -7.86 -13.76
N THR A 179 84.06 -8.55 -13.81
CA THR A 179 84.84 -8.74 -15.03
C THR A 179 84.91 -10.23 -15.34
N VAL A 180 84.74 -10.61 -16.61
CA VAL A 180 84.88 -12.00 -17.05
C VAL A 180 86.37 -12.39 -16.98
N VAL A 181 86.71 -13.37 -16.16
CA VAL A 181 88.11 -13.84 -16.00
C VAL A 181 88.40 -15.01 -16.93
N GLU A 182 87.44 -15.92 -17.09
CA GLU A 182 87.58 -17.12 -17.90
C GLU A 182 86.18 -17.62 -18.32
N ARG A 183 86.03 -18.03 -19.59
CA ARG A 183 84.79 -18.63 -20.12
C ARG A 183 84.89 -20.15 -20.20
N GLU A 184 83.99 -20.85 -19.50
CA GLU A 184 83.70 -22.26 -19.78
C GLU A 184 82.49 -22.40 -20.71
N ALA A 185 82.65 -23.15 -21.79
CA ALA A 185 81.55 -23.51 -22.68
C ALA A 185 80.70 -24.61 -22.02
N ALA A 186 79.37 -24.42 -21.99
CA ALA A 186 78.46 -25.38 -21.37
C ALA A 186 78.57 -26.78 -22.01
N VAL A 187 78.82 -27.78 -21.18
CA VAL A 187 78.66 -29.21 -21.52
C VAL A 187 77.16 -29.48 -21.66
N GLY A 188 76.69 -29.61 -22.89
CA GLY A 188 75.29 -29.95 -23.19
C GLY A 188 74.92 -31.31 -22.60
N THR A 189 73.79 -31.38 -21.89
CA THR A 189 73.09 -32.62 -21.59
C THR A 189 71.64 -32.44 -22.08
N PRO A 190 71.05 -33.41 -22.82
CA PRO A 190 69.78 -33.26 -23.54
C PRO A 190 68.55 -33.06 -22.63
#